data_AF-A0A653NYZ4-F1
#
_entry.id   AF-A0A653NYZ4-F1
#
_cell.length_a   1.000
_cell.length_b   1.000
_cell.length_c   1.000
_cell.angle_alpha   90.00
_cell.angle_beta   90.00
_cell.angle_gamma   90.00
#
_symmetry.space_group_name_H-M   'P 1'
#
loop_
_entity.id
_entity.type
_entity.pdbx_description
1 polymer ?
#
loop_
_entity_poly.entity_id
_entity_poly.type
_entity_poly.pdbx_seq_one_letter_code
_entity_poly.pdbx_strand_id
1 'polypeptide(L)'
;MKKLVLILAIVCIGFGGVYSSCSSDAERIVDCLTEQINLKLSHSLDTQNQKKSLYTVRYTGSLSLNNTIQWDFGDGQKATLSGTTAEHIFTAAGKYTVKAKVTLNKGNSSCTTTLETTVTIP
;
A
#
# COMPACT_ATOMS: atom_id res chain seq x y z
N MET A 1 4.23 15.73 -14.80
CA MET A 1 2.83 15.84 -15.28
C MET A 1 1.92 15.58 -14.11
N LYS A 2 1.40 16.65 -13.51
CA LYS A 2 0.62 16.65 -12.27
C LYS A 2 -0.74 16.01 -12.57
N LYS A 3 -1.01 14.81 -12.06
CA LYS A 3 -2.34 14.21 -12.18
C LYS A 3 -3.24 14.79 -11.09
N LEU A 4 -4.25 15.52 -11.56
CA LEU A 4 -5.41 16.02 -10.84
C LEU A 4 -5.90 14.98 -9.82
N VAL A 5 -5.79 15.28 -8.53
CA VAL A 5 -6.58 14.63 -7.48
C VAL A 5 -7.67 15.62 -7.13
N LEU A 6 -8.79 15.52 -7.86
CA LEU A 6 -10.03 16.22 -7.56
C LEU A 6 -10.81 15.33 -6.60
N ILE A 7 -10.53 15.44 -5.29
CA ILE A 7 -11.36 14.81 -4.26
C ILE A 7 -12.16 15.95 -3.62
N LEU A 8 -13.48 15.85 -3.78
CA LEU A 8 -14.48 16.73 -3.22
C LEU A 8 -14.14 17.09 -1.76
N ALA A 9 -13.74 18.35 -1.54
CA ALA A 9 -13.92 18.97 -0.24
C ALA A 9 -15.43 19.09 -0.02
N ILE A 10 -15.99 18.23 0.82
CA ILE A 10 -17.33 18.44 1.37
C ILE A 10 -17.25 19.72 2.18
N VAL A 11 -17.72 20.80 1.58
CA VAL A 11 -17.87 22.12 2.20
C VAL A 11 -18.81 21.95 3.38
N CYS A 12 -18.28 22.09 4.59
CA CYS A 12 -19.10 22.31 5.79
C CYS A 12 -19.77 23.69 5.65
N ILE A 13 -20.92 23.74 4.99
CA ILE A 13 -21.78 24.93 5.00
C ILE A 13 -22.55 24.91 6.33
N GLY A 14 -22.16 25.79 7.24
CA GLY A 14 -22.87 26.03 8.50
C GLY A 14 -22.82 27.50 8.85
N PHE A 15 -23.89 28.22 8.53
CA PHE A 15 -24.10 29.63 8.82
C PHE A 15 -24.32 29.80 10.33
N GLY A 16 -23.44 30.56 11.00
CA GLY A 16 -23.70 31.11 12.33
C GLY A 16 -23.39 30.21 13.55
N GLY A 17 -22.18 30.36 14.09
CA GLY A 17 -22.01 30.43 15.55
C GLY A 17 -21.88 29.13 16.34
N VAL A 18 -20.84 28.34 16.11
CA VAL A 18 -19.94 27.75 17.13
C VAL A 18 -18.80 27.04 16.41
N TYR A 19 -17.59 27.58 16.47
CA TYR A 19 -16.39 26.89 16.00
C TYR A 19 -15.93 25.92 17.09
N SER A 20 -16.47 24.70 17.11
CA SER A 20 -15.73 23.58 17.69
C SER A 20 -16.12 22.27 17.03
N SER A 21 -15.11 21.57 16.52
CA SER A 21 -15.19 20.19 16.08
C SER A 21 -15.89 19.95 14.73
N CYS A 22 -15.19 20.23 13.63
CA CYS A 22 -15.09 19.17 12.64
C CYS A 22 -14.52 17.97 13.41
N SER A 23 -15.37 16.98 13.71
CA SER A 23 -15.03 15.88 14.60
C SER A 23 -13.62 15.37 14.30
N SER A 24 -12.80 15.24 15.34
CA SER A 24 -11.48 14.61 15.34
C SER A 24 -11.43 13.23 14.65
N ASP A 25 -12.58 12.64 14.33
CA ASP A 25 -12.71 11.41 13.56
C ASP A 25 -12.47 11.58 12.06
N ALA A 26 -12.75 12.75 11.49
CA ALA A 26 -12.55 13.03 10.06
C ALA A 26 -11.07 13.34 9.72
N GLU A 27 -10.36 14.06 10.60
CA GLU A 27 -8.93 14.38 10.39
C GLU A 27 -8.02 13.15 10.54
N ARG A 28 -8.41 12.16 11.37
CA ARG A 28 -7.65 10.91 11.54
C ARG A 28 -7.57 10.06 10.28
N ILE A 29 -8.57 10.15 9.39
CA ILE A 29 -8.60 9.40 8.13
C ILE A 29 -7.71 10.06 7.08
N VAL A 30 -7.56 11.40 7.12
CA VAL A 30 -6.78 12.17 6.13
C VAL A 30 -5.28 11.87 6.24
N ASP A 31 -4.72 11.78 7.45
CA ASP A 31 -3.29 11.54 7.65
C ASP A 31 -2.82 10.17 7.13
N CYS A 32 -3.71 9.18 7.18
CA CYS A 32 -3.36 7.83 6.75
C CYS A 32 -3.28 7.73 5.23
N LEU A 33 -4.08 8.53 4.49
CA LEU A 33 -4.06 8.59 3.03
C LEU A 33 -2.85 9.37 2.51
N THR A 34 -2.45 10.44 3.19
CA THR A 34 -1.25 11.21 2.81
C THR A 34 0.02 10.39 3.02
N GLU A 35 0.03 9.47 3.99
CA GLU A 35 1.18 8.60 4.27
C GLU A 35 1.33 7.43 3.28
N GLN A 36 0.28 7.05 2.55
CA GLN A 36 0.35 5.98 1.57
C GLN A 36 1.30 6.29 0.40
N ILE A 37 1.55 7.56 0.09
CA ILE A 37 2.51 7.96 -0.94
C ILE A 37 3.95 7.58 -0.61
N ASN A 38 4.24 7.34 0.67
CA ASN A 38 5.57 6.94 1.16
C ASN A 38 5.80 5.42 1.07
N LEU A 39 4.81 4.67 0.59
CA LEU A 39 4.94 3.25 0.31
C LEU A 39 5.38 3.01 -1.13
N LYS A 40 6.36 2.12 -1.29
CA LYS A 40 6.84 1.67 -2.60
C LYS A 40 6.93 0.15 -2.60
N LEU A 41 6.42 -0.46 -3.66
CA LEU A 41 6.62 -1.87 -3.96
C LEU A 41 7.58 -1.97 -5.15
N SER A 42 8.70 -2.66 -4.94
CA SER A 42 9.68 -2.97 -5.97
C SER A 42 9.92 -4.47 -6.05
N HIS A 43 10.44 -4.93 -7.19
CA HIS A 43 10.81 -6.32 -7.38
C HIS A 43 12.13 -6.44 -8.15
N SER A 44 12.77 -7.60 -8.04
CA SER A 44 13.93 -7.99 -8.82
C SER A 44 13.90 -9.49 -9.07
N LEU A 45 14.15 -9.91 -10.32
CA LEU A 45 14.34 -11.32 -10.65
C LEU A 45 15.66 -11.82 -10.07
N ASP A 46 15.66 -13.08 -9.65
CA ASP A 46 16.86 -13.78 -9.21
C ASP A 46 17.78 -14.03 -10.41
N THR A 47 19.09 -13.85 -10.22
CA THR A 47 20.09 -13.96 -11.29
C THR A 47 20.38 -15.40 -11.70
N GLN A 48 20.11 -16.37 -10.81
CA GLN A 48 20.29 -17.80 -11.06
C GLN A 48 18.99 -18.45 -11.52
N ASN A 49 17.84 -17.93 -11.08
CA ASN A 49 16.54 -18.42 -11.46
C ASN A 49 15.59 -17.28 -11.85
N GLN A 50 15.51 -16.97 -13.14
CA GLN A 50 14.67 -15.88 -13.65
C GLN A 50 13.15 -16.13 -13.46
N LYS A 51 12.74 -17.33 -13.02
CA LYS A 51 11.36 -17.60 -12.56
C LYS A 51 11.11 -17.21 -11.11
N LYS A 52 12.17 -16.92 -10.34
CA LYS A 52 12.10 -16.46 -8.95
C LYS A 52 12.20 -14.93 -8.93
N SER A 53 11.33 -14.29 -8.17
CA SER A 53 11.36 -12.84 -7.93
C SER A 53 11.34 -12.55 -6.44
N LEU A 54 12.18 -11.59 -6.01
CA LEU A 54 12.14 -10.99 -4.69
C LEU A 54 11.32 -9.70 -4.77
N TYR A 55 10.36 -9.55 -3.88
CA TYR A 55 9.55 -8.36 -3.69
C TYR A 55 9.95 -7.65 -2.41
N THR A 56 9.98 -6.32 -2.44
CA THR A 56 10.29 -5.49 -1.28
C THR A 56 9.29 -4.36 -1.17
N VAL A 57 8.62 -4.27 -0.03
CA VAL A 57 7.88 -3.09 0.41
C VAL A 57 8.84 -2.18 1.15
N ARG A 58 8.93 -0.93 0.71
CA ARG A 58 9.65 0.13 1.41
C ARG A 58 8.65 1.17 1.89
N TYR A 59 8.74 1.53 3.16
CA TYR A 59 8.00 2.63 3.74
C TYR A 59 8.98 3.69 4.25
N THR A 60 8.77 4.95 3.88
CA THR A 60 9.60 6.09 4.31
C THR A 60 8.81 7.17 5.04
N GLY A 61 7.60 6.84 5.48
CA GLY A 61 6.72 7.77 6.17
C GLY A 61 6.89 7.72 7.68
N SER A 62 6.00 8.40 8.39
CA SER A 62 6.10 8.62 9.83
C SER A 62 5.27 7.65 10.69
N LEU A 63 4.40 6.85 10.08
CA LEU A 63 3.54 5.90 10.78
C LEU A 63 4.27 4.59 11.11
N SER A 64 3.59 3.69 11.82
CA SER A 64 4.09 2.34 12.06
C SER A 64 3.58 1.39 10.99
N LEU A 65 4.48 0.80 10.20
CA LEU A 65 4.11 -0.26 9.27
C LEU A 65 3.85 -1.56 10.05
N ASN A 66 2.66 -2.14 9.87
CA ASN A 66 2.37 -3.47 10.37
C ASN A 66 3.32 -4.47 9.70
N ASN A 67 4.01 -5.27 10.52
CA ASN A 67 5.01 -6.23 10.07
C ASN A 67 4.41 -7.48 9.39
N THR A 68 3.10 -7.53 9.15
CA THR A 68 2.44 -8.62 8.43
C THR A 68 1.83 -8.09 7.14
N ILE A 69 2.29 -8.64 6.01
CA ILE A 69 1.86 -8.26 4.67
C ILE A 69 1.17 -9.45 3.99
N GLN A 70 0.03 -9.19 3.35
CA GLN A 70 -0.64 -10.18 2.51
C GLN A 70 -0.24 -9.96 1.06
N TRP A 71 0.20 -11.03 0.42
CA TRP A 71 0.71 -11.06 -0.94
C TRP A 71 -0.24 -11.84 -1.83
N ASP A 72 -0.47 -11.31 -3.03
CA ASP A 72 -1.09 -12.01 -4.16
C ASP A 72 -0.12 -11.90 -5.33
N PHE A 73 0.40 -13.03 -5.80
CA PHE A 73 1.43 -13.02 -6.84
C PHE A 73 0.84 -12.94 -8.26
N GLY A 74 -0.49 -12.98 -8.40
CA GLY A 74 -1.18 -12.88 -9.69
C GLY A 74 -1.19 -14.17 -10.50
N ASP A 75 -0.58 -15.24 -10.02
CA ASP A 75 -0.59 -16.59 -10.60
C ASP A 75 -1.61 -17.54 -9.89
N GLY A 76 -2.43 -16.97 -9.01
CA GLY A 76 -3.38 -17.70 -8.15
C GLY A 76 -2.83 -18.04 -6.77
N GLN A 77 -1.53 -17.87 -6.53
CA GLN A 77 -0.92 -18.10 -5.22
C GLN A 77 -0.96 -16.83 -4.35
N LYS A 78 -1.19 -17.05 -3.05
CA LYS A 78 -1.25 -16.00 -2.04
C LYS A 78 -0.47 -16.41 -0.81
N ALA A 79 0.09 -15.45 -0.11
CA ALA A 79 0.83 -15.69 1.13
C ALA A 79 0.56 -14.57 2.15
N THR A 80 0.62 -14.91 3.44
CA THR A 80 0.68 -13.91 4.52
C THR A 80 2.01 -14.09 5.22
N LEU A 81 2.88 -13.09 5.12
CA LEU A 81 4.27 -13.19 5.58
C LEU A 81 4.56 -12.10 6.59
N SER A 82 5.47 -12.44 7.51
CA SER A 82 6.07 -11.45 8.41
C SER A 82 7.24 -10.76 7.70
N GLY A 83 7.46 -9.48 7.95
CA GLY A 83 8.48 -8.69 7.28
C GLY A 83 7.95 -7.93 6.06
N THR A 84 8.87 -7.20 5.42
CA THR A 84 8.57 -6.34 4.27
C THR A 84 9.00 -6.94 2.93
N THR A 85 9.43 -8.20 2.93
CA THR A 85 9.91 -8.91 1.73
C THR A 85 9.13 -10.19 1.50
N ALA A 86 9.09 -10.61 0.23
CA ALA A 86 8.53 -11.90 -0.16
C ALA A 86 9.30 -12.44 -1.36
N GLU A 87 9.61 -13.74 -1.35
CA GLU A 87 10.12 -14.44 -2.51
C GLU A 87 9.02 -15.30 -3.12
N HIS A 88 8.95 -15.35 -4.45
CA HIS A 88 8.00 -16.21 -5.16
C HIS A 88 8.65 -16.83 -6.38
N ILE A 89 8.28 -18.08 -6.69
CA ILE A 89 8.71 -18.80 -7.89
C ILE A 89 7.49 -19.04 -8.77
N PHE A 90 7.50 -18.48 -9.97
CA PHE A 90 6.46 -18.68 -10.96
C PHE A 90 6.70 -19.97 -11.74
N THR A 91 5.62 -20.72 -12.01
CA THR A 91 5.72 -21.99 -12.74
C THR A 91 5.80 -21.76 -14.25
N ALA A 92 5.10 -20.73 -14.76
CA ALA A 92 5.01 -20.38 -16.17
C ALA A 92 5.59 -18.97 -16.46
N ALA A 93 6.04 -18.80 -17.71
CA ALA A 93 6.40 -17.49 -18.24
C ALA A 93 5.13 -16.64 -18.42
N GLY A 94 5.24 -15.33 -18.24
CA GLY A 94 4.10 -14.43 -18.34
C GLY A 94 4.27 -13.10 -17.63
N LYS A 95 3.24 -12.27 -17.74
CA LYS A 95 3.15 -11.00 -16.99
C LYS A 95 2.17 -11.19 -15.84
N TYR A 96 2.64 -10.90 -14.63
CA TYR A 96 1.85 -11.04 -13.41
C TYR A 96 1.72 -9.70 -12.70
N THR A 97 0.52 -9.39 -12.22
CA THR A 97 0.26 -8.23 -11.36
C THR A 97 0.34 -8.69 -9.91
N VAL A 98 1.46 -8.38 -9.26
CA VAL A 98 1.70 -8.74 -7.87
C VAL A 98 1.17 -7.64 -6.97
N LYS A 99 0.40 -8.03 -5.95
CA LYS A 99 -0.23 -7.14 -4.98
C LYS A 99 0.30 -7.38 -3.57
N ALA A 100 0.58 -6.31 -2.85
CA ALA A 100 0.94 -6.33 -1.44
C ALA A 100 -0.06 -5.49 -0.65
N LYS A 101 -0.87 -6.14 0.19
CA LYS A 101 -1.79 -5.47 1.12
C LYS A 101 -1.06 -5.19 2.42
N VAL A 102 -0.86 -3.90 2.69
CA VAL A 102 -0.06 -3.38 3.80
C VAL A 102 -0.94 -2.54 4.72
N THR A 103 -0.66 -2.57 6.01
CA THR A 103 -1.40 -1.77 7.01
C THR A 103 -0.46 -0.83 7.72
N LEU A 104 -0.80 0.46 7.78
CA LEU A 104 -0.13 1.46 8.60
C LEU A 104 -0.96 1.71 9.85
N ASN A 105 -0.30 1.81 10.99
CA ASN A 105 -0.91 2.06 12.30
C ASN A 105 -0.54 3.47 12.79
N LYS A 106 -1.54 4.18 13.33
CA LYS A 106 -1.42 5.50 13.97
C LYS A 106 -2.17 5.47 15.30
N GLY A 107 -1.45 5.22 16.39
CA GLY A 107 -2.07 5.04 17.72
C GLY A 107 -3.12 3.93 17.68
N ASN A 108 -4.37 4.26 18.01
CA ASN A 108 -5.50 3.32 18.01
C ASN A 108 -6.23 3.20 16.66
N SER A 109 -5.70 3.80 15.59
CA SER A 109 -6.25 3.70 14.24
C SER A 109 -5.29 2.97 13.32
N SER A 110 -5.82 2.38 12.25
CA SER A 110 -5.03 1.81 11.17
C SER A 110 -5.66 2.10 9.82
N CYS A 111 -4.85 2.10 8.78
CA CYS A 111 -5.30 2.15 7.40
C CYS A 111 -4.59 1.09 6.59
N THR A 112 -5.34 0.45 5.70
CA THR A 112 -4.83 -0.59 4.82
C THR A 112 -4.85 -0.09 3.39
N THR A 113 -3.77 -0.38 2.65
CA THR A 113 -3.68 -0.10 1.22
C THR A 113 -3.11 -1.30 0.48
N THR A 114 -3.33 -1.34 -0.83
CA THR A 114 -2.80 -2.37 -1.72
C THR A 114 -1.84 -1.72 -2.71
N LEU A 115 -0.58 -2.11 -2.62
CA LEU A 115 0.45 -1.77 -3.60
C LEU A 115 0.43 -2.81 -4.71
N GLU A 116 0.69 -2.37 -5.94
CA GLU A 116 0.75 -3.27 -7.08
C GLU A 116 2.02 -3.01 -7.91
N THR A 117 2.60 -4.07 -8.46
CA THR A 117 3.70 -4.00 -9.42
C THR A 117 3.53 -5.09 -10.47
N THR A 118 3.99 -4.84 -11.68
CA THR A 118 4.00 -5.85 -12.75
C THR A 118 5.38 -6.46 -12.85
N VAL A 119 5.47 -7.78 -12.76
CA VAL A 119 6.67 -8.55 -13.09
C VAL A 119 6.47 -9.24 -14.44
N THR A 120 7.54 -9.33 -15.24
CA THR A 120 7.57 -10.17 -16.45
C THR A 120 8.51 -11.33 -16.19
N ILE A 121 7.98 -12.53 -16.22
CA ILE A 121 8.73 -13.78 -16.11
C ILE A 121 9.04 -14.29 -17.52
N PRO A 122 10.32 -14.50 -17.86
CA PRO A 122 10.75 -14.97 -19.18
C PRO A 122 10.39 -16.44 -19.44
#